data_AF-A0A3A0E7V6-F1
#
_entry.id   AF-A0A3A0E7V6-F1
#
_cell.length_a   1.000
_cell.length_b   1.000
_cell.length_c   1.000
_cell.angle_alpha   90.00
_cell.angle_beta   90.00
_cell.angle_gamma   90.00
#
_symmetry.space_group_name_H-M   'P 1'
#
loop_
_entity.id
_entity.type
_entity.pdbx_description
1 polymer ?
#
loop_
_entity_poly.entity_id
_entity_poly.type
_entity_poly.pdbx_seq_one_letter_code
_entity_poly.pdbx_strand_id
1 'polypeptide(L)' 'MRQQPNRRRTETLDYMQAMLGQLRTMAEAERCDMLAYLIEMAYVEVSDIIRGERPLRVGEDQRDGAAGVPFESPGKIKLQ' A
#
# COMPACT_ATOMS: atom_id res chain seq x y z
N MET A 1 -29.83 -12.69 1.78
CA MET A 1 -28.66 -13.10 0.99
C MET A 1 -27.47 -12.23 1.40
N ARG A 2 -26.57 -12.70 2.26
CA ARG A 2 -25.37 -11.96 2.67
C ARG A 2 -24.34 -12.09 1.54
N GLN A 3 -24.21 -11.07 0.70
CA GLN A 3 -23.10 -11.03 -0.26
C GLN A 3 -21.79 -10.98 0.53
N GLN A 4 -20.93 -11.97 0.30
CA GLN A 4 -19.66 -12.14 0.98
C GLN A 4 -18.78 -10.90 0.70
N PRO A 5 -18.25 -10.24 1.73
CA PRO A 5 -17.45 -9.01 1.57
C PRO A 5 -16.26 -9.21 0.62
N ASN A 6 -15.72 -10.43 0.54
CA ASN A 6 -14.59 -10.76 -0.32
C ASN A 6 -14.93 -10.77 -1.82
N ARG A 7 -16.18 -11.13 -2.18
CA ARG A 7 -16.61 -11.17 -3.59
C ARG A 7 -16.75 -9.76 -4.15
N ARG A 8 -17.45 -8.88 -3.45
CA ARG A 8 -17.55 -7.46 -3.82
C ARG A 8 -16.19 -6.78 -3.92
N ARG A 9 -15.27 -7.16 -3.04
CA ARG A 9 -13.91 -6.63 -3.00
C ARG A 9 -13.11 -7.05 -4.24
N THR A 10 -13.22 -8.31 -4.65
CA THR A 10 -12.57 -8.80 -5.89
C THR A 10 -13.15 -8.09 -7.11
N GLU A 11 -14.48 -8.01 -7.21
CA GLU A 11 -15.19 -7.28 -8.27
C GLU A 11 -14.76 -5.80 -8.35
N THR A 12 -14.51 -5.16 -7.20
CA THR A 12 -14.02 -3.78 -7.14
C THR A 12 -12.59 -3.64 -7.65
N LEU A 13 -11.71 -4.57 -7.30
CA LEU A 13 -10.32 -4.56 -7.75
C LEU A 13 -10.21 -4.85 -9.26
N ASP A 14 -10.99 -5.81 -9.77
CA ASP A 14 -11.09 -6.10 -11.20
C ASP A 14 -11.54 -4.85 -11.98
N TYR A 15 -12.53 -4.13 -11.44
CA TYR A 15 -12.99 -2.87 -12.02
C TYR A 15 -11.90 -1.77 -11.99
N MET A 16 -11.18 -1.62 -10.87
CA MET A 16 -10.05 -0.69 -10.79
C MET A 16 -8.96 -1.02 -11.82
N GLN A 17 -8.61 -2.29 -11.96
CA GLN A 17 -7.62 -2.74 -12.93
C GLN A 17 -8.04 -2.38 -14.37
N ALA A 18 -9.31 -2.59 -14.72
CA ALA A 18 -9.84 -2.20 -16.03
C ALA A 18 -9.77 -0.68 -16.28
N MET A 19 -10.18 0.13 -15.31
CA MET A 19 -10.10 1.60 -15.41
C MET A 19 -8.67 2.10 -15.57
N LEU A 20 -7.71 1.53 -14.81
CA LEU A 20 -6.30 1.90 -14.91
C LEU A 20 -5.74 1.59 -16.31
N GLY A 21 -6.13 0.47 -16.92
CA GLY A 21 -5.76 0.17 -18.31
C GLY A 21 -6.28 1.21 -19.32
N GLN A 22 -7.53 1.66 -19.14
CA GLN A 22 -8.12 2.72 -19.98
C GLN A 22 -7.38 4.05 -19.79
N LEU A 23 -7.13 4.46 -18.55
CA LEU A 23 -6.42 5.70 -18.24
C LEU A 23 -4.97 5.71 -18.78
N ARG A 24 -4.28 4.57 -18.72
CA ARG A 24 -2.93 4.42 -19.30
C ARG A 24 -2.96 4.67 -20.80
N THR A 25 -3.92 4.07 -21.50
CA THR A 25 -4.10 4.26 -22.96
C THR A 25 -4.34 5.74 -23.30
N MET A 26 -5.15 6.44 -22.50
CA MET A 26 -5.40 7.87 -22.68
C MET A 26 -4.14 8.72 -22.41
N ALA A 27 -3.38 8.41 -21.35
CA ALA A 27 -2.15 9.12 -21.02
C ALA A 27 -1.05 8.91 -22.08
N GLU A 28 -0.94 7.71 -22.64
CA GLU A 28 -0.04 7.39 -23.76
C GLU A 28 -0.43 8.16 -25.04
N ALA A 29 -1.73 8.26 -25.34
CA ALA A 29 -2.22 9.02 -26.50
C ALA A 29 -1.85 10.50 -26.43
N GLU A 30 -1.86 11.08 -25.22
CA GLU A 30 -1.47 12.47 -24.93
C GLU A 30 0.05 12.65 -24.69
N ARG A 31 0.86 11.60 -24.87
CA ARG A 31 2.33 11.62 -24.64
C ARG A 31 2.73 12.08 -23.24
N CYS A 32 1.91 11.78 -22.24
CA CYS A 32 2.17 12.13 -20.85
C CYS A 32 2.95 11.01 -20.17
N ASP A 33 4.24 10.85 -20.50
CA ASP A 33 5.05 9.69 -20.12
C ASP A 33 5.09 9.43 -18.60
N MET A 34 5.31 10.49 -17.81
CA MET A 34 5.32 10.38 -16.33
C MET A 34 3.95 9.96 -15.77
N LEU A 35 2.86 10.41 -16.38
CA LEU A 35 1.51 10.04 -15.94
C LEU A 35 1.19 8.59 -16.32
N ALA A 36 1.53 8.19 -17.56
CA ALA A 36 1.38 6.81 -18.02
C ALA A 36 2.16 5.83 -17.12
N TYR A 37 3.40 6.20 -16.75
CA TYR A 37 4.21 5.43 -15.81
C TYR A 37 3.52 5.25 -14.45
N LEU A 38 3.02 6.32 -13.83
CA LEU A 38 2.36 6.24 -12.53
C LEU A 38 1.08 5.39 -12.57
N ILE A 39 0.31 5.49 -13.66
CA ILE A 39 -0.89 4.67 -13.87
C ILE A 39 -0.50 3.19 -14.05
N GLU A 40 0.56 2.91 -14.80
CA GLU A 40 1.07 1.55 -14.99
C GLU A 40 1.55 0.94 -13.68
N MET A 41 2.27 1.70 -12.84
CA MET A 41 2.66 1.24 -11.50
C MET A 41 1.45 0.96 -10.61
N ALA A 42 0.39 1.77 -10.70
CA ALA A 42 -0.87 1.50 -9.99
C ALA A 42 -1.59 0.23 -10.52
N TYR A 43 -1.55 -0.01 -11.83
CA TYR A 43 -2.11 -1.22 -12.45
C TYR A 43 -1.41 -2.49 -11.95
N VAL A 44 -0.07 -2.45 -11.87
CA VAL A 44 0.74 -3.55 -11.32
C VAL A 44 0.36 -3.80 -9.85
N GLU A 45 0.30 -2.76 -9.02
CA GLU A 45 -0.07 -2.89 -7.60
C GLU A 45 -1.44 -3.55 -7.41
N VAL A 46 -2.46 -3.16 -8.19
CA VAL A 46 -3.79 -3.79 -8.12
C VAL A 46 -3.72 -5.26 -8.53
N SER A 47 -2.93 -5.59 -9.56
CA SER A 47 -2.76 -6.96 -10.02
C SER A 47 -2.10 -7.84 -8.94
N ASP A 48 -1.09 -7.31 -8.25
CA ASP A 48 -0.39 -8.02 -7.18
C ASP A 48 -1.29 -8.21 -5.94
N ILE A 49 -2.13 -7.22 -5.64
CA ILE A 49 -3.18 -7.30 -4.63
C ILE A 49 -4.20 -8.40 -4.95
N ILE A 50 -4.64 -8.52 -6.22
CA ILE A 50 -5.58 -9.57 -6.67
C ILE A 50 -4.94 -10.95 -6.54
N ARG A 51 -3.65 -11.09 -6.90
CA ARG A 51 -2.88 -12.34 -6.74
C ARG A 51 -2.60 -12.71 -5.29
N GLY A 52 -2.80 -11.78 -4.36
CA GLY A 52 -2.48 -11.95 -2.94
C GLY A 52 -0.97 -11.87 -2.65
N GLU A 53 -0.19 -11.31 -3.57
CA GLU A 53 1.27 -11.16 -3.46
C GLU A 53 1.66 -9.98 -2.57
N ARG A 54 0.72 -9.06 -2.30
CA ARG A 54 0.96 -7.86 -1.49
C ARG A 54 -0.12 -7.61 -0.43
N PRO A 55 0.24 -7.29 0.82
CA PRO A 55 -0.70 -6.83 1.83
C PRO A 55 -1.34 -5.51 1.41
N LEU A 56 -2.64 -5.35 1.65
CA LEU A 56 -3.45 -4.18 1.25
C LEU A 56 -3.08 -2.90 1.99
N ARG A 57 -2.36 -3.04 3.09
CA ARG A 57 -1.95 -1.96 3.97
C ARG A 57 -0.44 -2.00 4.07
N VAL A 58 0.20 -1.03 3.43
CA VAL A 58 1.60 -0.71 3.66
C VAL A 58 1.71 -0.18 5.10
N GLY A 59 1.95 -1.06 6.08
CA GLY A 59 2.24 -0.67 7.46
C GLY A 59 1.39 -1.28 8.58
N GLU A 60 0.66 -2.38 8.34
CA GLU A 60 0.09 -3.17 9.46
C GLU A 60 1.06 -4.18 10.07
N ASP A 61 2.23 -4.37 9.46
CA ASP A 61 3.31 -5.13 10.06
C ASP A 61 4.02 -4.25 11.09
N GLN A 62 3.43 -4.24 12.29
CA GLN A 62 4.11 -4.02 13.57
C GLN A 62 5.02 -2.77 13.65
N ARG A 63 4.43 -1.63 14.06
CA ARG A 63 5.18 -0.54 14.71
C ARG A 63 5.61 -0.89 16.15
N ASP A 64 5.84 -2.15 16.49
CA ASP A 64 6.45 -2.56 17.76
C ASP A 64 7.93 -2.83 17.51
N GLY A 65 8.70 -1.75 17.40
CA GLY A 65 10.11 -1.83 16.98
C GLY A 65 10.99 -0.73 17.56
N ALA A 66 10.73 -0.25 18.78
CA ALA A 66 11.78 0.33 19.60
C ALA A 66 12.31 -0.79 20.50
N ALA A 67 13.23 -1.59 19.95
CA ALA A 67 14.00 -2.56 20.70
C ALA A 67 14.65 -1.89 21.92
N GLY A 68 14.54 -2.55 23.07
CA GLY A 68 14.89 -2.01 24.37
C GLY A 68 16.33 -1.52 24.46
N VAL A 69 16.49 -0.21 24.59
CA VAL A 69 17.62 0.36 25.33
C VAL A 69 17.14 0.63 26.76
N PRO A 70 17.66 -0.07 27.78
CA PRO A 70 17.40 0.31 29.16
C PRO A 70 17.96 1.72 29.38
N PHE A 71 17.08 2.65 29.77
CA PHE A 71 17.52 3.96 30.24
C PHE A 71 18.09 3.78 31.65
N GLU A 72 19.41 3.58 31.73
CA GLU A 72 20.14 3.70 32.99
C GLU A 72 20.07 5.16 33.44
N SER A 73 19.39 5.41 34.56
CA SER A 73 19.26 6.75 35.14
C SER A 73 20.62 7.25 35.64
N PRO A 74 21.10 8.44 35.23
CA PRO A 74 22.37 8.97 35.73
C PRO A 74 22.30 9.19 37.24
N GLY A 75 23.31 8.69 37.93
CA GLY A 75 23.38 8.56 39.39
C GLY A 75 23.03 9.83 40.17
N LYS A 76 22.46 9.62 41.36
CA LYS A 76 22.19 10.64 42.38
C LYS A 76 23.49 11.39 42.71
N ILE A 77 23.66 12.61 42.19
CA ILE A 77 24.71 13.51 42.65
C ILE A 77 24.29 14.01 44.03
N LYS A 78 24.92 13.48 45.09
CA LYS A 78 24.80 14.04 46.44
C LYS A 78 25.55 15.37 46.45
N LEU A 79 24.81 16.48 46.54
CA LEU A 79 25.38 17.78 46.89
C LEU A 79 25.53 17.81 48.42
N GLN A 80 26.76 17.91 48.89
CA GLN A 80 27.10 18.22 50.30
C GLN A 80 26.85 19.71 50.57
#